data_AF-A0AAT9RRN4-F1
#
_entry.id   AF-A0AAT9RRN4-F1
#
_cell.length_a   1.000
_cell.length_b   1.000
_cell.length_c   1.000
_cell.angle_alpha   90.00
_cell.angle_beta   90.00
_cell.angle_gamma   90.00
#
_symmetry.space_group_name_H-M   'P 1'
#
loop_
_entity.id
_entity.type
_entity.pdbx_description
1 polymer ?
#
loop_
_entity_poly.entity_id
_entity_poly.type
_entity_poly.pdbx_seq_one_letter_code
_entity_poly.pdbx_strand_id
1 'polypeptide(L)'
;MTLRQRDEVGLGRPPVPAPGCVTCAELVVRRDEARARYDRSAETDANVLLRHHQRREHAVGAARTRRVFRYVPYVIAQDATAEPEYEARCVSGDETECGAESGVRSDPEAVEEWQRKHMQETRHTRYRRNFADYAVMEPAGS
;
A
#
# COMPACT_ATOMS: atom_id res chain seq x y z
N MET A 1 -0.10 17.46 -27.41
CA MET A 1 0.35 18.10 -26.14
C MET A 1 -0.85 18.65 -25.41
N THR A 2 -1.47 17.85 -24.52
CA THR A 2 -2.58 18.29 -23.67
C THR A 2 -2.06 18.66 -22.29
N LEU A 3 -1.74 19.93 -22.10
CA LEU A 3 -1.46 20.53 -20.78
C LEU A 3 -2.79 20.80 -20.07
N ARG A 4 -3.39 19.82 -19.39
CA ARG A 4 -4.40 20.07 -18.33
C ARG A 4 -4.58 18.84 -17.44
N GLN A 5 -3.69 18.63 -16.47
CA GLN A 5 -4.06 17.84 -15.30
C GLN A 5 -3.12 18.16 -14.12
N ARG A 6 -3.65 18.88 -13.12
CA ARG A 6 -3.38 18.70 -11.67
C ARG A 6 -3.94 19.89 -10.88
N ASP A 7 -5.26 19.87 -10.68
CA ASP A 7 -6.00 20.78 -9.77
C ASP A 7 -6.57 20.01 -8.56
N GLU A 8 -5.97 18.86 -8.19
CA GLU A 8 -6.54 17.95 -7.18
C GLU A 8 -6.06 18.21 -5.74
N VAL A 9 -5.15 19.16 -5.55
CA VAL A 9 -4.81 19.71 -4.24
C VAL A 9 -4.66 21.20 -4.45
N GLY A 10 -5.29 22.05 -3.64
CA GLY A 10 -5.28 23.53 -3.76
C GLY A 10 -3.90 24.23 -3.69
N LEU A 11 -2.83 23.52 -4.01
CA LEU A 11 -1.48 23.98 -4.30
C LEU A 11 -1.39 24.77 -5.61
N GLY A 12 -2.26 24.46 -6.61
CA GLY A 12 -2.29 25.15 -7.90
C GLY A 12 -2.91 26.56 -7.85
N ARG A 13 -3.89 26.77 -6.96
CA ARG A 13 -4.50 28.09 -6.74
C ARG A 13 -3.57 28.98 -5.90
N PRO A 14 -3.17 30.17 -6.39
CA PRO A 14 -2.32 31.07 -5.61
C PRO A 14 -2.98 31.47 -4.27
N PRO A 15 -2.22 31.53 -3.16
CA PRO A 15 -2.71 32.02 -1.88
C PRO A 15 -3.20 33.48 -1.96
N VAL A 16 -4.30 33.77 -1.26
CA VAL A 16 -4.93 35.09 -1.14
C VAL A 16 -4.47 35.74 0.17
N PRO A 17 -4.09 37.03 0.20
CA PRO A 17 -3.60 37.70 1.40
C PRO A 17 -4.67 37.77 2.50
N ALA A 18 -4.25 37.70 3.76
CA ALA A 18 -5.16 37.95 4.88
C ALA A 18 -5.57 39.44 4.92
N PRO A 19 -6.84 39.76 5.22
CA PRO A 19 -7.29 41.15 5.27
C PRO A 19 -6.45 42.00 6.23
N GLY A 20 -5.98 43.16 5.75
CA GLY A 20 -5.20 44.11 6.56
C GLY A 20 -3.77 43.70 6.90
N CYS A 21 -3.29 42.52 6.49
CA CYS A 21 -1.93 42.10 6.75
C CYS A 21 -0.96 42.67 5.70
N VAL A 22 -0.08 43.59 6.14
CA VAL A 22 0.92 44.24 5.28
C VAL A 22 1.88 43.23 4.65
N THR A 23 2.42 42.29 5.44
CA THR A 23 3.34 41.26 4.93
C THR A 23 2.70 40.37 3.87
N CYS A 24 1.41 40.06 4.01
CA CYS A 24 0.68 39.34 2.98
C CYS A 24 0.58 40.15 1.68
N ALA A 25 0.30 41.44 1.76
CA ALA A 25 0.18 42.32 0.60
C ALA A 25 1.53 42.48 -0.12
N GLU A 26 2.63 42.63 0.61
CA GLU A 26 3.98 42.71 0.02
C GLU A 26 4.35 41.44 -0.77
N LEU A 27 4.01 40.26 -0.26
CA LEU A 27 4.26 38.99 -0.96
C LEU A 27 3.40 38.83 -2.22
N VAL A 28 2.19 39.41 -2.24
CA VAL A 28 1.36 39.49 -3.46
C VAL A 28 2.00 40.39 -4.49
N VAL A 29 2.49 41.57 -4.10
CA VAL A 29 3.20 42.49 -5.00
C VAL A 29 4.42 41.79 -5.62
N ARG A 30 5.26 41.14 -4.80
CA ARG A 30 6.43 40.40 -5.29
C ARG A 30 6.06 39.30 -6.29
N ARG A 31 4.96 38.59 -6.05
CA ARG A 31 4.44 37.57 -6.98
C ARG A 31 4.01 38.20 -8.30
N ASP A 32 3.29 39.32 -8.25
CA ASP A 32 2.74 39.97 -9.43
C ASP A 32 3.88 40.60 -10.29
N GLU A 33 4.91 41.16 -9.65
CA GLU A 33 6.15 41.61 -10.29
C GLU A 33 6.94 40.46 -10.93
N ALA A 34 7.04 39.31 -10.25
CA ALA A 34 7.67 38.12 -10.81
C ALA A 34 6.90 37.61 -12.05
N ARG A 35 5.57 37.59 -11.98
CA ARG A 35 4.72 37.23 -13.11
C ARG A 35 4.87 38.19 -14.29
N ALA A 36 4.94 39.50 -14.04
CA ALA A 36 5.17 40.51 -15.08
C ALA A 36 6.53 40.32 -15.79
N ARG A 37 7.53 39.81 -15.07
CA ARG A 37 8.85 39.45 -15.62
C ARG A 37 8.94 38.02 -16.14
N TYR A 38 7.86 37.25 -16.12
CA TYR A 38 7.82 35.83 -16.47
C TYR A 38 8.76 34.93 -15.64
N ASP A 39 9.10 35.35 -14.42
CA ASP A 39 9.93 34.59 -13.48
C ASP A 39 9.06 33.61 -12.67
N ARG A 40 8.94 32.39 -13.18
CA ARG A 40 8.12 31.32 -12.55
C ARG A 40 8.68 30.84 -11.21
N SER A 41 9.99 30.96 -11.00
CA SER A 41 10.62 30.56 -9.74
C SER A 41 10.25 31.55 -8.65
N ALA A 42 10.46 32.85 -8.90
CA ALA A 42 10.13 33.90 -7.95
C ALA A 42 8.62 33.99 -7.67
N GLU A 43 7.76 33.73 -8.68
CA GLU A 43 6.31 33.61 -8.48
C GLU A 43 5.96 32.48 -7.50
N THR A 44 6.60 31.32 -7.66
CA THR A 44 6.40 30.15 -6.79
C THR A 44 6.91 30.40 -5.38
N ASP A 45 8.09 31.02 -5.24
CA ASP A 45 8.68 31.35 -3.94
C ASP A 45 7.81 32.34 -3.16
N ALA A 46 7.27 33.37 -3.83
CA ALA A 46 6.33 34.30 -3.20
C ALA A 46 5.06 33.59 -2.69
N ASN A 47 4.54 32.62 -3.46
CA ASN A 47 3.42 31.79 -3.01
C ASN A 47 3.78 30.89 -1.81
N VAL A 48 4.97 30.30 -1.80
CA VAL A 48 5.46 29.46 -0.69
C VAL A 48 5.60 30.31 0.59
N LEU A 49 6.23 31.47 0.48
CA LEU A 49 6.41 32.41 1.59
C LEU A 49 5.06 32.91 2.14
N LEU A 50 4.10 33.22 1.26
CA LEU A 50 2.77 33.67 1.69
C LEU A 50 2.03 32.58 2.45
N ARG A 51 2.06 31.32 1.97
CA ARG A 51 1.48 30.19 2.70
C ARG A 51 2.19 29.94 4.03
N HIS A 52 3.50 30.14 4.11
CA HIS A 52 4.26 29.96 5.35
C HIS A 52 3.88 31.03 6.38
N HIS A 53 3.87 32.30 5.98
CA HIS A 53 3.46 33.41 6.84
C HIS A 53 2.03 33.23 7.35
N GLN A 54 1.07 32.91 6.47
CA GLN A 54 -0.32 32.66 6.86
C GLN A 54 -0.45 31.53 7.89
N ARG A 55 0.31 30.44 7.74
CA ARG A 55 0.30 29.34 8.71
C ARG A 55 0.82 29.73 10.08
N ARG A 56 1.74 30.69 10.15
CA ARG A 56 2.36 31.12 11.41
C ARG A 56 1.56 32.23 12.09
N GLU A 57 1.13 33.23 11.32
CA GLU A 57 0.57 34.47 11.85
C GLU A 57 -0.96 34.54 11.77
N HIS A 58 -1.60 33.70 10.92
CA HIS A 58 -3.04 33.78 10.62
C HIS A 58 -3.80 32.47 10.80
N ALA A 59 -3.16 31.40 11.30
CA ALA A 59 -3.80 30.10 11.49
C ALA A 59 -4.71 30.00 12.75
N VAL A 60 -5.04 31.14 13.38
CA VAL A 60 -5.88 31.17 14.57
C VAL A 60 -7.32 30.77 14.19
N GLY A 61 -7.71 29.55 14.56
CA GLY A 61 -9.08 29.02 14.38
C GLY A 61 -9.21 27.75 13.54
N ALA A 62 -8.19 27.37 12.77
CA ALA A 62 -8.16 26.05 12.12
C ALA A 62 -7.34 25.09 12.99
N ALA A 63 -7.89 24.69 14.14
CA ALA A 63 -7.36 23.58 14.90
C ALA A 63 -7.37 22.35 13.98
N ARG A 64 -6.22 22.05 13.36
CA ARG A 64 -6.03 20.78 12.67
C ARG A 64 -6.26 19.72 13.72
N THR A 65 -7.39 19.02 13.65
CA THR A 65 -7.55 17.72 14.30
C THR A 65 -6.52 16.81 13.65
N ARG A 66 -5.29 16.81 14.20
CA ARG A 66 -4.22 15.98 13.68
C ARG A 66 -4.65 14.55 13.97
N ARG A 67 -5.19 13.86 12.96
CA ARG A 67 -5.50 12.44 13.05
C ARG A 67 -4.19 11.73 13.40
N VAL A 68 -4.16 11.14 14.59
CA VAL A 68 -3.04 10.31 15.03
C VAL A 68 -3.36 8.89 14.62
N PHE A 69 -2.64 8.40 13.61
CA PHE A 69 -2.62 6.97 13.31
C PHE A 69 -1.61 6.34 14.26
N ARG A 70 -2.10 5.62 15.27
CA ARG A 70 -1.24 4.87 16.18
C ARG A 70 -0.98 3.50 15.57
N TYR A 71 0.29 3.08 15.60
CA TYR A 71 0.65 1.71 15.30
C TYR A 71 0.01 0.77 16.34
N VAL A 72 -0.70 -0.24 15.87
CA VAL A 72 -1.22 -1.33 16.71
C VAL A 72 -0.39 -2.57 16.36
N PRO A 73 0.40 -3.10 17.31
CA PRO A 73 1.15 -4.32 17.06
C PRO A 73 0.17 -5.47 16.80
N TYR A 74 0.53 -6.35 15.86
CA TYR A 74 -0.25 -7.54 15.53
C TYR A 74 0.64 -8.78 15.52
N VAL A 75 0.00 -9.94 15.68
CA VAL A 75 0.58 -11.26 15.47
C VAL A 75 -0.15 -11.97 14.34
N ILE A 76 0.56 -12.81 13.60
CA ILE A 76 -0.03 -13.72 12.62
C ILE A 76 -0.28 -15.03 13.36
N ALA A 77 -1.55 -15.40 13.54
CA ALA A 77 -1.97 -16.64 14.19
C ALA A 77 -2.69 -17.54 13.19
N GLN A 78 -2.69 -18.86 13.42
CA GLN A 78 -3.46 -19.80 12.60
C GLN A 78 -4.96 -19.60 12.86
N ASP A 79 -5.75 -19.62 11.79
CA ASP A 79 -7.21 -19.60 11.84
C ASP A 79 -7.75 -20.98 12.21
N ALA A 80 -8.14 -21.16 13.47
CA ALA A 80 -8.71 -22.42 13.95
C ALA A 80 -10.10 -22.75 13.38
N THR A 81 -10.75 -21.81 12.68
CA THR A 81 -12.06 -22.02 12.07
C THR A 81 -11.99 -22.53 10.63
N ALA A 82 -10.81 -22.48 10.01
CA ALA A 82 -10.58 -22.92 8.65
C ALA A 82 -9.85 -24.27 8.63
N GLU A 83 -10.37 -25.21 7.84
CA GLU A 83 -9.75 -26.52 7.66
C GLU A 83 -8.46 -26.39 6.82
N PRO A 84 -7.35 -27.03 7.22
CA PRO A 84 -6.13 -27.02 6.42
C PRO A 84 -6.29 -27.81 5.11
N GLU A 85 -5.48 -27.43 4.14
CA GLU A 85 -5.46 -28.03 2.81
C GLU A 85 -4.13 -28.75 2.55
N TYR A 86 -4.25 -29.96 2.02
CA TYR A 86 -3.13 -30.84 1.70
C TYR A 86 -3.18 -31.22 0.21
N GLU A 87 -2.04 -31.16 -0.46
CA GLU A 87 -1.91 -31.60 -1.84
C GLU A 87 -0.53 -32.23 -2.06
N ALA A 88 -0.44 -33.15 -3.01
CA ALA A 88 0.85 -33.60 -3.53
C ALA A 88 0.87 -33.63 -5.05
N ARG A 89 2.05 -33.37 -5.60
CA ARG A 89 2.38 -33.53 -7.02
C ARG A 89 3.51 -34.54 -7.17
N CYS A 90 3.37 -35.47 -8.10
CA CYS A 90 4.43 -36.37 -8.50
C CYS A 90 5.48 -35.59 -9.30
N VAL A 91 6.70 -35.51 -8.76
CA VAL A 91 7.85 -34.85 -9.41
C VAL A 91 8.91 -35.87 -9.83
N SER A 92 8.50 -37.13 -9.96
CA SER A 92 9.33 -38.19 -10.53
C SER A 92 9.33 -38.09 -12.05
N GLY A 93 10.41 -38.53 -12.68
CA GLY A 93 10.63 -38.42 -14.12
C GLY A 93 12.07 -38.02 -14.38
N ASP A 94 12.71 -38.63 -15.37
CA ASP A 94 14.14 -38.43 -15.66
C ASP A 94 14.35 -37.16 -16.51
N GLU A 95 13.57 -37.01 -17.59
CA GLU A 95 13.61 -35.84 -18.47
C GLU A 95 12.42 -34.88 -18.29
N THR A 96 11.24 -35.40 -17.95
CA THR A 96 10.02 -34.62 -17.73
C THR A 96 9.34 -35.12 -16.48
N GLU A 97 8.95 -34.20 -15.59
CA GLU A 97 8.19 -34.55 -14.40
C GLU A 97 6.84 -35.16 -14.79
N CYS A 98 6.48 -36.26 -14.14
CA CYS A 98 5.20 -36.93 -14.29
C CYS A 98 4.02 -35.98 -14.09
N GLY A 99 4.13 -35.07 -13.12
CA GLY A 99 3.19 -33.99 -12.91
C GLY A 99 1.82 -34.39 -12.37
N ALA A 100 1.53 -35.68 -12.18
CA ALA A 100 0.26 -36.14 -11.61
C ALA A 100 0.01 -35.53 -10.23
N GLU A 101 -1.24 -35.15 -9.93
CA GLU A 101 -1.60 -34.41 -8.72
C GLU A 101 -2.68 -35.15 -7.92
N SER A 102 -2.60 -35.08 -6.58
CA SER A 102 -3.64 -35.62 -5.69
C SER A 102 -4.92 -34.79 -5.72
N GLY A 103 -4.83 -33.53 -6.17
CA GLY A 103 -5.76 -32.45 -5.87
C GLY A 103 -5.73 -32.07 -4.38
N VAL A 104 -6.50 -31.03 -4.04
CA VAL A 104 -6.68 -30.56 -2.66
C VAL A 104 -7.45 -31.59 -1.82
N ARG A 105 -6.95 -31.87 -0.62
CA ARG A 105 -7.52 -32.80 0.37
C ARG A 105 -7.56 -32.13 1.74
N SER A 106 -8.56 -32.46 2.54
CA SER A 106 -8.71 -31.96 3.92
C SER A 106 -7.90 -32.77 4.95
N ASP A 107 -7.29 -33.90 4.55
CA ASP A 107 -6.55 -34.81 5.43
C ASP A 107 -5.24 -35.28 4.75
N PRO A 108 -4.09 -35.29 5.46
CA PRO A 108 -2.84 -35.83 4.94
C PRO A 108 -2.91 -37.31 4.53
N GLU A 109 -3.74 -38.15 5.19
CA GLU A 109 -3.86 -39.58 4.87
C GLU A 109 -4.42 -39.80 3.46
N ALA A 110 -5.36 -38.96 3.02
CA ALA A 110 -5.92 -39.03 1.67
C ALA A 110 -4.85 -38.74 0.59
N VAL A 111 -3.91 -37.83 0.88
CA VAL A 111 -2.76 -37.55 0.00
C VAL A 111 -1.80 -38.74 -0.03
N GLU A 112 -1.55 -39.37 1.11
CA GLU A 112 -0.65 -40.53 1.22
C GLU A 112 -1.25 -41.77 0.56
N GLU A 113 -2.55 -41.97 0.64
CA GLU A 113 -3.26 -43.01 -0.09
C GLU A 113 -3.11 -42.82 -1.60
N TRP A 114 -3.27 -41.58 -2.09
CA TRP A 114 -3.04 -41.26 -3.50
C TRP A 114 -1.59 -41.54 -3.91
N GLN A 115 -0.59 -41.16 -3.10
CA GLN A 115 0.82 -41.46 -3.38
C GLN A 115 1.08 -42.97 -3.44
N ARG A 116 0.50 -43.73 -2.50
CA ARG A 116 0.62 -45.20 -2.47
C ARG A 116 0.03 -45.83 -3.73
N LYS A 117 -1.13 -45.37 -4.19
CA LYS A 117 -1.77 -45.83 -5.44
C LYS A 117 -0.91 -45.46 -6.66
N HIS A 118 -0.49 -44.21 -6.77
CA HIS A 118 0.35 -43.73 -7.88
C HIS A 118 1.68 -44.48 -7.97
N MET A 119 2.36 -44.72 -6.84
CA MET A 119 3.60 -45.50 -6.77
C MET A 119 3.37 -46.96 -7.22
N GLN A 120 2.24 -47.57 -6.87
CA GLN A 120 1.93 -48.94 -7.30
C GLN A 120 1.79 -49.03 -8.82
N GLU A 121 1.21 -48.01 -9.45
CA GLU A 121 0.95 -47.95 -10.89
C GLU A 121 2.18 -47.54 -11.70
N THR A 122 2.91 -46.52 -11.24
CA THR A 122 3.96 -45.87 -12.03
C THR A 122 5.38 -46.16 -11.55
N ARG A 123 5.54 -46.77 -10.37
CA ARG A 123 6.83 -46.93 -9.66
C ARG A 123 7.54 -45.61 -9.33
N HIS A 124 6.86 -44.48 -9.46
CA HIS A 124 7.37 -43.19 -9.06
C HIS A 124 7.44 -43.07 -7.53
N THR A 125 8.57 -42.58 -7.02
CA THR A 125 8.86 -42.54 -5.58
C THR A 125 9.10 -41.12 -5.05
N ARG A 126 9.20 -40.12 -5.92
CA ARG A 126 9.44 -38.72 -5.56
C ARG A 126 8.18 -37.86 -5.74
N TYR A 127 7.80 -37.17 -4.67
CA TYR A 127 6.60 -36.34 -4.59
C TYR A 127 6.93 -35.00 -3.90
N ARG A 128 6.33 -33.90 -4.36
CA ARG A 128 6.29 -32.61 -3.68
C ARG A 128 4.96 -32.51 -2.93
N ARG A 129 4.99 -32.26 -1.63
CA ARG A 129 3.78 -32.01 -0.81
C ARG A 129 3.60 -30.51 -0.60
N ASN A 130 2.36 -30.05 -0.64
CA ASN A 130 1.93 -28.72 -0.25
C ASN A 130 1.00 -28.85 0.96
N PHE A 131 1.20 -27.98 1.93
CA PHE A 131 0.34 -27.81 3.10
C PHE A 131 0.01 -26.33 3.20
N ALA A 132 -1.28 -26.00 3.24
CA ALA A 132 -1.76 -24.65 3.40
C ALA A 132 -2.71 -24.59 4.60
N ASP A 133 -2.36 -23.76 5.57
CA ASP A 133 -3.28 -23.32 6.61
C ASP A 133 -3.67 -21.86 6.37
N TYR A 134 -4.75 -21.46 7.04
CA TYR A 134 -5.26 -20.10 6.98
C TYR A 134 -4.76 -19.32 8.20
N ALA A 135 -4.48 -18.04 8.02
CA ALA A 135 -3.95 -17.20 9.07
C ALA A 135 -4.81 -15.94 9.29
N VAL A 136 -4.96 -15.57 10.56
CA VAL A 136 -5.63 -14.34 11.01
C VAL A 136 -4.61 -13.37 11.62
N MET A 137 -4.92 -12.08 11.50
CA MET A 137 -4.11 -11.00 12.06
C MET A 137 -4.75 -10.52 13.36
N GLU A 138 -4.14 -10.85 14.49
CA GLU A 138 -4.69 -10.51 15.81
C GLU A 138 -3.90 -9.36 16.45
N PRO A 139 -4.56 -8.42 17.15
CA PRO A 139 -3.84 -7.44 17.95
C PRO A 139 -2.97 -8.13 19.00
N ALA A 140 -1.71 -7.72 19.11
CA ALA A 140 -0.81 -8.32 20.09
C ALA A 140 -1.22 -7.90 21.51
N GLY A 141 -1.75 -8.83 22.30
CA GLY A 141 -2.03 -8.64 23.73
C GLY A 141 -3.49 -8.36 24.12
N SER A 142 -4.46 -8.91 23.38
CA SER A 142 -5.88 -8.94 23.83
C SER A 142 -6.08 -9.79 25.08
#